data_AF-A0A937XS66-F1
#
_entry.id   AF-A0A937XS66-F1
#
_cell.length_a   1.000
_cell.length_b   1.000
_cell.length_c   1.000
_cell.angle_alpha   90.00
_cell.angle_beta   90.00
_cell.angle_gamma   90.00
#
_symmetry.space_group_name_H-M   'P 1'
#
loop_
_entity.id
_entity.type
_entity.pdbx_description
1 polymer ?
#
loop_
_entity_poly.entity_id
_entity_poly.type
_entity_poly.pdbx_seq_one_letter_code
_entity_poly.pdbx_strand_id
1 'polypeptide(L)'
;MARRYDDYGYSVDQLSPDLAAEAAGVRRRRRLAEALLEQSSAPIRGRMIGRVYVPASPLEGLANIGQAFAATKLSERADEQMAGIGRKSREEVVKEMARVRGIGEGMPGQVPEPASGPQDDTVPSVGGVKGDPRRAIEEAIMSQSPMVRDYGKLLEQRAAQKEMLAEQRLGRLQDRTMTLEAQAEQKGLDRESRERTEKRLDETRKEIAVIMADSRRDAASIAAGRANSKQQEIADLMASGMSREDAQGIAYGTRRVVTDPVTGAPRMVDIRTGQE
;
A
#
# COMPACT_ATOMS: atom_id res chain seq x y z
N MET A 1 -22.98 -8.50 9.33
CA MET A 1 -22.12 -8.39 10.53
C MET A 1 -21.87 -6.91 10.79
N ALA A 2 -22.25 -6.39 11.97
CA ALA A 2 -21.97 -5.00 12.33
C ALA A 2 -20.49 -4.85 12.70
N ARG A 3 -19.77 -3.92 12.05
CA ARG A 3 -18.39 -3.57 12.43
C ARG A 3 -18.44 -2.95 13.82
N ARG A 4 -17.77 -3.57 14.80
CA ARG A 4 -17.59 -2.95 16.12
C ARG A 4 -16.50 -1.90 15.99
N TYR A 5 -16.90 -0.64 15.92
CA TYR A 5 -15.99 0.47 16.11
C TYR A 5 -15.70 0.58 17.61
N ASP A 6 -14.43 0.69 17.97
CA ASP A 6 -14.09 1.05 19.36
C ASP A 6 -14.48 2.51 19.62
N ASP A 7 -14.54 2.93 20.89
CA ASP A 7 -14.84 4.32 21.32
C ASP A 7 -13.98 5.39 20.62
N TYR A 8 -12.85 4.98 20.04
CA TYR A 8 -11.91 5.84 19.33
C TYR A 8 -12.10 5.86 17.81
N GLY A 9 -13.12 5.17 17.28
CA GLY A 9 -13.42 5.12 15.84
C GLY A 9 -12.49 4.23 15.01
N TYR A 10 -11.53 3.54 15.64
CA TYR A 10 -10.67 2.57 14.96
C TYR A 10 -11.29 1.18 15.03
N SER A 11 -11.27 0.45 13.92
CA SER A 11 -11.53 -0.98 13.92
C SER A 11 -10.20 -1.72 14.08
N VAL A 12 -10.13 -2.66 15.02
CA VAL A 12 -8.96 -3.51 15.30
C VAL A 12 -8.37 -4.12 14.02
N ASP A 13 -9.24 -4.47 13.06
CA ASP A 13 -8.88 -5.08 11.79
C ASP A 13 -8.04 -4.18 10.85
N GLN A 14 -7.90 -2.89 11.17
CA GLN A 14 -7.13 -1.92 10.39
C GLN A 14 -5.75 -1.63 10.97
N LEU A 15 -5.47 -2.06 12.20
CA LEU A 15 -4.15 -1.87 12.79
C LEU A 15 -3.19 -2.94 12.25
N SER A 16 -1.91 -2.57 12.12
CA SER A 16 -0.86 -3.55 11.88
C SER A 16 -0.88 -4.62 13.00
N PRO A 17 -0.50 -5.87 12.72
CA PRO A 17 -0.58 -6.96 13.70
C PRO A 17 0.12 -6.63 15.03
N ASP A 18 1.24 -5.92 14.94
CA ASP A 18 2.02 -5.48 16.10
C ASP A 18 1.27 -4.43 16.92
N LEU A 19 0.69 -3.41 16.27
CA LEU A 19 -0.12 -2.39 16.95
C LEU A 19 -1.44 -2.96 17.50
N ALA A 20 -2.02 -3.98 16.85
CA ALA A 20 -3.20 -4.67 17.35
C ALA A 20 -2.90 -5.43 18.65
N ALA A 21 -1.75 -6.09 18.74
CA ALA A 21 -1.29 -6.74 19.97
C ALA A 21 -1.04 -5.72 21.10
N GLU A 22 -0.43 -4.58 20.78
CA GLU A 22 -0.21 -3.48 21.73
C GLU A 22 -1.56 -2.94 22.24
N ALA A 23 -2.50 -2.64 21.34
CA ALA A 23 -3.85 -2.16 21.67
C ALA A 23 -4.62 -3.16 22.54
N ALA A 24 -4.52 -4.47 22.27
CA ALA A 24 -5.13 -5.50 23.11
C ALA A 24 -4.57 -5.49 24.53
N GLY A 25 -3.25 -5.25 24.69
CA GLY A 25 -2.61 -5.05 25.99
C GLY A 25 -3.15 -3.83 26.75
N VAL A 26 -3.29 -2.70 26.04
CA VAL A 26 -3.84 -1.47 26.62
C VAL A 26 -5.28 -1.66 27.10
N ARG A 27 -6.12 -2.36 26.32
CA ARG A 27 -7.51 -2.68 26.73
C ARG A 27 -7.58 -3.51 27.99
N ARG A 28 -6.68 -4.50 28.16
CA ARG A 28 -6.62 -5.30 29.39
C ARG A 28 -6.32 -4.42 30.60
N ARG A 29 -5.38 -3.48 30.47
CA ARG A 29 -5.04 -2.51 31.54
C ARG A 29 -6.21 -1.61 31.88
N ARG A 30 -6.93 -1.12 30.88
CA ARG A 30 -8.12 -0.29 31.09
C ARG A 30 -9.24 -1.05 31.82
N ARG A 31 -9.55 -2.28 31.39
CA ARG A 31 -10.53 -3.13 32.11
C ARG A 31 -10.12 -3.41 33.54
N LEU A 32 -8.82 -3.58 33.80
CA LEU A 32 -8.31 -3.73 35.16
C LEU A 32 -8.50 -2.44 35.97
N ALA A 33 -8.23 -1.28 35.38
CA ALA A 33 -8.48 0.02 36.00
C ALA A 33 -9.96 0.22 36.33
N GLU A 34 -10.85 -0.10 35.39
CA GLU A 34 -12.31 -0.05 35.56
C GLU A 34 -12.76 -0.99 36.69
N ALA A 35 -12.25 -2.23 36.74
CA ALA A 35 -12.56 -3.17 37.81
C ALA A 35 -12.06 -2.70 39.19
N LEU A 36 -10.86 -2.11 39.26
CA LEU A 36 -10.33 -1.53 40.51
C LEU A 36 -11.16 -0.34 40.96
N LEU A 37 -11.63 0.49 40.01
CA LEU A 37 -12.47 1.64 40.31
C LEU A 37 -13.86 1.20 40.80
N GLU A 38 -14.46 0.20 40.15
CA GLU A 38 -15.71 -0.42 40.58
C GLU A 38 -15.57 -1.05 41.97
N GLN A 39 -14.46 -1.74 42.23
CA GLN A 39 -14.16 -2.30 43.56
C GLN A 39 -14.01 -1.21 44.61
N SER A 40 -13.37 -0.08 44.27
CA SER A 40 -13.17 1.05 45.19
C SER A 40 -14.45 1.85 45.47
N SER A 41 -15.43 1.81 44.56
CA SER A 41 -16.70 2.53 44.71
C SER A 41 -17.77 1.74 45.47
N ALA A 42 -17.54 0.44 45.71
CA ALA A 42 -18.43 -0.37 46.52
C ALA A 42 -18.57 0.23 47.93
N PRO A 43 -19.80 0.44 48.43
CA PRO A 43 -20.00 1.04 49.75
C PRO A 43 -19.38 0.17 50.83
N ILE A 44 -18.59 0.78 51.72
CA ILE A 44 -17.92 0.10 52.82
C ILE A 44 -18.98 -0.32 53.84
N ARG A 45 -19.50 -1.55 53.70
CA ARG A 45 -20.41 -2.16 54.67
C ARG A 45 -19.58 -2.96 55.67
N GLY A 46 -19.85 -2.77 56.96
CA GLY A 46 -19.23 -3.56 58.02
C GLY A 46 -19.41 -5.06 57.76
N ARG A 47 -18.38 -5.85 58.01
CA ARG A 47 -18.39 -7.29 57.75
C ARG A 47 -18.63 -8.05 59.06
N MET A 48 -19.54 -9.02 59.03
CA MET A 48 -19.69 -9.96 60.13
C MET A 48 -18.64 -11.07 59.96
N ILE A 49 -17.72 -11.21 60.91
CA ILE A 49 -16.76 -12.32 60.96
C ILE A 49 -17.23 -13.27 62.04
N GLY A 50 -17.85 -14.38 61.63
CA GLY A 50 -18.54 -15.28 62.55
C GLY A 50 -19.78 -14.61 63.16
N ARG A 51 -19.77 -14.39 64.49
CA ARG A 51 -20.86 -13.71 65.23
C ARG A 51 -20.50 -12.29 65.68
N VAL A 52 -19.26 -11.85 65.44
CA VAL A 52 -18.78 -10.52 65.87
C VAL A 52 -18.87 -9.56 64.68
N TYR A 53 -19.57 -8.45 64.88
CA TYR A 53 -19.61 -7.35 63.92
C TYR A 53 -18.33 -6.52 64.04
N VAL A 54 -17.56 -6.42 62.95
CA VAL A 54 -16.40 -5.54 62.90
C VAL A 54 -16.82 -4.28 62.13
N PRO A 55 -16.88 -3.10 62.80
CA PRO A 55 -17.18 -1.86 62.11
C PRO A 55 -16.10 -1.54 61.08
N ALA A 56 -16.50 -0.88 60.00
CA ALA A 56 -15.58 -0.43 58.96
C ALA A 56 -14.45 0.41 59.59
N SER A 57 -13.21 0.03 59.32
CA SER A 57 -12.07 0.79 59.84
C SER A 57 -11.87 2.03 58.98
N PRO A 58 -11.60 3.22 59.57
CA PRO A 58 -11.23 4.40 58.79
C PRO A 58 -9.98 4.18 57.91
N LEU A 59 -9.13 3.21 58.28
CA LEU A 59 -7.98 2.81 57.47
C LEU A 59 -8.39 2.11 56.16
N GLU A 60 -9.52 1.37 56.14
CA GLU A 60 -10.07 0.77 54.92
C GLU A 60 -10.55 1.85 53.93
N GLY A 61 -11.08 2.97 54.44
CA GLY A 61 -11.45 4.11 53.62
C GLY A 61 -10.26 4.73 52.87
N LEU A 62 -9.11 4.87 53.53
CA LEU A 62 -7.87 5.34 52.90
C LEU A 62 -7.36 4.37 51.83
N ALA A 63 -7.47 3.05 52.07
CA ALA A 63 -7.09 2.04 51.10
C ALA A 63 -7.94 2.15 49.81
N ASN A 64 -9.25 2.39 49.93
CA ASN A 64 -10.13 2.60 48.77
C ASN A 64 -9.77 3.86 47.98
N ILE A 65 -9.42 4.96 48.66
CA ILE A 65 -8.96 6.19 48.00
C ILE A 65 -7.65 5.93 47.25
N GLY A 66 -6.71 5.19 47.85
CA GLY A 66 -5.47 4.80 47.21
C GLY A 66 -5.69 3.94 45.95
N GLN A 67 -6.61 2.97 46.03
CA GLN A 67 -7.00 2.14 44.89
C GLN A 67 -7.67 2.96 43.78
N ALA A 68 -8.59 3.86 44.13
CA ALA A 68 -9.24 4.76 43.18
C ALA A 68 -8.22 5.65 42.45
N PHE A 69 -7.27 6.23 43.18
CA PHE A 69 -6.20 7.05 42.60
C PHE A 69 -5.31 6.24 41.64
N ALA A 70 -4.92 5.03 42.06
CA ALA A 70 -4.14 4.13 41.22
C ALA A 70 -4.90 3.72 39.94
N ALA A 71 -6.21 3.46 40.06
CA ALA A 71 -7.08 3.15 38.93
C ALA A 71 -7.16 4.33 37.94
N THR A 72 -7.36 5.57 38.42
CA THR A 72 -7.38 6.76 37.57
C THR A 72 -6.06 6.94 36.82
N LYS A 73 -4.92 6.80 37.52
CA LYS A 73 -3.60 6.90 36.88
C LYS A 73 -3.35 5.78 35.84
N LEU A 74 -3.87 4.57 36.08
CA LEU A 74 -3.77 3.48 35.12
C LEU A 74 -4.65 3.74 33.89
N SER A 75 -5.84 4.30 34.08
CA SER A 75 -6.73 4.70 32.98
C SER A 75 -6.10 5.81 32.12
N GLU A 76 -5.58 6.88 32.73
CA GLU A 76 -4.90 7.98 32.02
C GLU A 76 -3.76 7.45 31.13
N ARG A 77 -2.90 6.59 31.68
CA ARG A 77 -1.80 5.98 30.90
C ARG A 77 -2.30 5.09 29.77
N ALA A 78 -3.40 4.37 29.97
CA ALA A 78 -4.00 3.56 28.93
C ALA A 78 -4.55 4.43 27.80
N ASP A 79 -5.20 5.55 28.12
CA ASP A 79 -5.72 6.49 27.13
C ASP A 79 -4.60 7.19 26.36
N GLU A 80 -3.51 7.60 27.03
CA GLU A 80 -2.30 8.14 26.39
C GLU A 80 -1.65 7.14 25.42
N GLN A 81 -1.56 5.87 25.82
CA GLN A 81 -1.02 4.80 24.97
C GLN A 81 -1.91 4.55 23.76
N MET A 82 -3.25 4.50 23.93
CA MET A 82 -4.18 4.39 22.81
C MET A 82 -4.03 5.57 21.84
N ALA A 83 -3.90 6.80 22.35
CA ALA A 83 -3.66 7.97 21.51
C ALA A 83 -2.32 7.89 20.77
N GLY A 84 -1.28 7.35 21.43
CA GLY A 84 0.02 7.04 20.83
C GLY A 84 -0.08 6.05 19.67
N ILE A 85 -0.79 4.94 19.87
CA ILE A 85 -1.04 3.91 18.83
C ILE A 85 -1.77 4.54 17.64
N GLY A 86 -2.78 5.37 17.89
CA GLY A 86 -3.51 6.07 16.81
C GLY A 86 -2.62 7.02 15.99
N ARG A 87 -1.64 7.68 16.61
CA ARG A 87 -0.63 8.50 15.90
C ARG A 87 0.28 7.64 15.03
N LYS A 88 0.87 6.58 15.60
CA LYS A 88 1.73 5.65 14.86
C LYS A 88 1.01 5.03 13.66
N SER A 89 -0.24 4.58 13.85
CA SER A 89 -1.04 4.01 12.77
C SER A 89 -1.26 5.02 11.64
N ARG A 90 -1.58 6.29 11.94
CA ARG A 90 -1.69 7.33 10.91
C ARG A 90 -0.36 7.61 10.20
N GLU A 91 0.74 7.63 10.93
CA GLU A 91 2.08 7.82 10.36
C GLU A 91 2.45 6.67 9.42
N GLU A 92 2.16 5.42 9.79
CA GLU A 92 2.33 4.24 8.92
C GLU A 92 1.52 4.37 7.64
N VAL A 93 0.23 4.74 7.74
CA VAL A 93 -0.63 4.95 6.57
C VAL A 93 -0.11 6.07 5.67
N VAL A 94 0.34 7.20 6.24
CA VAL A 94 0.92 8.30 5.46
C VAL A 94 2.21 7.87 4.77
N LYS A 95 3.07 7.11 5.45
CA LYS A 95 4.31 6.56 4.90
C LYS A 95 4.03 5.58 3.76
N GLU A 96 3.04 4.71 3.90
CA GLU A 96 2.63 3.80 2.84
C GLU A 96 2.03 4.55 1.64
N MET A 97 1.17 5.54 1.87
CA MET A 97 0.66 6.39 0.79
C MET A 97 1.77 7.14 0.07
N ALA A 98 2.74 7.69 0.80
CA ALA A 98 3.90 8.36 0.23
C ALA A 98 4.76 7.39 -0.61
N ARG A 99 4.93 6.15 -0.14
CA ARG A 99 5.61 5.09 -0.88
C ARG A 99 4.89 4.77 -2.19
N VAL A 100 3.58 4.53 -2.15
CA VAL A 100 2.75 4.27 -3.34
C VAL A 100 2.83 5.44 -4.33
N ARG A 101 2.71 6.67 -3.84
CA ARG A 101 2.83 7.87 -4.69
C ARG A 101 4.22 7.96 -5.32
N GLY A 102 5.29 7.73 -4.54
CA GLY A 102 6.66 7.76 -5.04
C GLY A 102 6.92 6.72 -6.13
N ILE A 103 6.29 5.53 -6.04
CA ILE A 103 6.35 4.52 -7.11
C ILE A 103 5.63 5.02 -8.37
N GLY A 104 4.45 5.63 -8.21
CA GLY A 104 3.61 6.03 -9.33
C GLY A 104 4.12 7.26 -10.10
N GLU A 105 4.57 8.29 -9.38
CA GLU A 105 5.06 9.54 -9.96
C GLU A 105 6.54 9.43 -10.40
N GLY A 106 7.27 8.45 -9.84
CA GLY A 106 8.71 8.38 -9.94
C GLY A 106 9.36 9.29 -8.89
N MET A 107 10.46 8.83 -8.31
CA MET A 107 11.24 9.70 -7.43
C MET A 107 12.10 10.60 -8.31
N PRO A 108 11.96 11.94 -8.22
CA PRO A 108 12.89 12.84 -8.88
C PRO A 108 14.29 12.49 -8.37
N GLY A 109 15.25 12.37 -9.29
CA GLY A 109 16.64 12.15 -8.90
C GLY A 109 17.02 13.23 -7.92
N GLN A 110 17.43 12.85 -6.71
CA GLN A 110 17.95 13.82 -5.75
C GLN A 110 19.24 14.32 -6.36
N VAL A 111 19.24 15.59 -6.80
CA VAL A 111 20.48 16.26 -7.18
C VAL A 111 21.32 16.25 -5.90
N PRO A 112 22.53 15.66 -5.91
CA PRO A 112 23.37 15.63 -4.72
C PRO A 112 23.51 17.07 -4.22
N GLU A 113 23.08 17.34 -2.99
CA GLU A 113 23.42 18.61 -2.38
C GLU A 113 24.94 18.68 -2.33
N PRO A 114 25.55 19.79 -2.79
CA PRO A 114 26.99 19.93 -2.78
C PRO A 114 27.47 19.73 -1.34
N ALA A 115 28.31 18.70 -1.14
CA ALA A 115 28.87 18.37 0.16
C ALA A 115 29.50 19.64 0.76
N SER A 116 28.86 20.17 1.81
CA SER A 116 29.27 21.44 2.42
C SER A 116 30.42 21.25 3.43
N GLY A 117 31.19 20.15 3.31
CA GLY A 117 32.23 19.78 4.26
C GLY A 117 33.48 19.22 3.57
N PRO A 118 34.67 19.38 4.19
CA PRO A 118 35.97 18.97 3.63
C PRO A 118 36.24 17.45 3.69
N GLN A 119 35.22 16.62 3.89
CA GLN A 119 35.34 15.16 3.83
C GLN A 119 34.74 14.68 2.52
N ASP A 120 35.65 14.34 1.61
CA ASP A 120 35.46 14.03 0.19
C ASP A 120 34.87 12.62 -0.02
N ASP A 121 33.83 12.27 0.73
CA ASP A 121 33.06 11.05 0.51
C ASP A 121 32.00 11.36 -0.55
N THR A 122 32.37 11.09 -1.81
CA THR A 122 31.47 11.19 -2.96
C THR A 122 30.32 10.20 -2.79
N VAL A 123 29.16 10.70 -2.36
CA VAL A 123 27.94 9.89 -2.31
C VAL A 123 27.54 9.55 -3.76
N PRO A 124 27.37 8.27 -4.12
CA PRO A 124 26.98 7.89 -5.47
C PRO A 124 25.63 8.50 -5.81
N SER A 125 25.56 9.23 -6.93
CA SER A 125 24.31 9.79 -7.45
C SER A 125 23.38 8.63 -7.81
N VAL A 126 22.26 8.51 -7.09
CA VAL A 126 21.21 7.55 -7.42
C VAL A 126 20.36 8.18 -8.51
N GLY A 127 20.46 7.65 -9.74
CA GLY A 127 19.66 8.11 -10.87
C GLY A 127 18.16 8.05 -10.55
N GLY A 128 17.41 9.06 -10.99
CA GLY A 128 15.96 9.11 -10.80
C GLY A 128 15.27 7.87 -11.38
N VAL A 129 14.36 7.27 -10.63
CA VAL A 129 13.60 6.10 -11.06
C VAL A 129 12.34 6.61 -11.78
N LYS A 130 12.15 6.21 -13.04
CA LYS A 130 10.93 6.53 -13.80
C LYS A 130 9.71 5.96 -13.06
N GLY A 131 8.67 6.77 -12.88
CA GLY A 131 7.43 6.33 -12.26
C GLY A 131 6.75 5.19 -13.01
N ASP A 132 6.24 4.22 -12.28
CA ASP A 132 5.45 3.10 -12.79
C ASP A 132 4.06 3.11 -12.12
N PRO A 133 3.04 3.68 -12.79
CA PRO A 133 1.71 3.80 -12.20
C PRO A 133 1.04 2.44 -11.99
N ARG A 134 1.39 1.40 -12.76
CA ARG A 134 0.82 0.05 -12.59
C ARG A 134 1.40 -0.61 -11.36
N ARG A 135 2.72 -0.52 -11.16
CA ARG A 135 3.37 -1.00 -9.93
C ARG A 135 2.84 -0.29 -8.69
N ALA A 136 2.54 1.01 -8.78
CA ALA A 136 1.92 1.75 -7.69
C ALA A 136 0.52 1.22 -7.33
N ILE A 137 -0.31 0.89 -8.33
CA ILE A 137 -1.63 0.28 -8.13
C ILE A 137 -1.49 -1.10 -7.47
N GLU A 138 -0.59 -1.94 -7.97
CA GLU A 138 -0.34 -3.28 -7.43
C GLU A 138 0.11 -3.21 -5.96
N GLU A 139 1.10 -2.37 -5.64
CA GLU A 139 1.57 -2.14 -4.27
C GLU A 139 0.43 -1.61 -3.37
N ALA A 140 -0.39 -0.69 -3.89
CA ALA A 140 -1.50 -0.13 -3.14
C ALA A 140 -2.58 -1.18 -2.81
N ILE A 141 -2.90 -2.08 -3.76
CA ILE A 141 -3.88 -3.16 -3.56
C ILE A 141 -3.34 -4.22 -2.59
N MET A 142 -2.04 -4.46 -2.58
CA MET A 142 -1.38 -5.40 -1.65
C MET A 142 -1.10 -4.81 -0.26
N SER A 143 -1.20 -3.48 -0.09
CA SER A 143 -1.02 -2.84 1.21
C SER A 143 -1.99 -3.40 2.26
N GLN A 144 -1.50 -3.55 3.48
CA GLN A 144 -2.30 -3.97 4.61
C GLN A 144 -3.36 -2.91 4.97
N SER A 145 -3.04 -1.63 4.77
CA SER A 145 -3.93 -0.50 5.05
C SER A 145 -5.13 -0.50 4.09
N PRO A 146 -6.37 -0.57 4.60
CA PRO A 146 -7.56 -0.48 3.74
C PRO A 146 -7.66 0.86 3.01
N MET A 147 -7.20 1.95 3.63
CA MET A 147 -7.24 3.27 3.00
C MET A 147 -6.30 3.35 1.79
N VAL A 148 -5.14 2.70 1.88
CA VAL A 148 -4.18 2.60 0.76
C VAL A 148 -4.75 1.68 -0.34
N ARG A 149 -5.43 0.59 0.02
CA ARG A 149 -6.12 -0.28 -0.96
C ARG A 149 -7.24 0.43 -1.70
N ASP A 150 -8.07 1.19 -1.00
CA ASP A 150 -9.15 1.96 -1.63
C ASP A 150 -8.56 3.07 -2.52
N TYR A 151 -7.43 3.67 -2.12
CA TYR A 151 -6.66 4.55 -2.98
C TYR A 151 -6.14 3.83 -4.23
N GLY A 152 -5.64 2.59 -4.11
CA GLY A 152 -5.23 1.74 -5.23
C GLY A 152 -6.36 1.48 -6.23
N LYS A 153 -7.56 1.14 -5.75
CA LYS A 153 -8.76 0.97 -6.60
C LYS A 153 -9.13 2.26 -7.32
N LEU A 154 -9.02 3.41 -6.66
CA LEU A 154 -9.28 4.71 -7.29
C LEU A 154 -8.26 5.00 -8.41
N LEU A 155 -6.98 4.67 -8.19
CA LEU A 155 -5.95 4.80 -9.21
C LEU A 155 -6.23 3.88 -10.41
N GLU A 156 -6.65 2.63 -10.15
CA GLU A 156 -7.06 1.68 -11.18
C GLU A 156 -8.25 2.22 -12.01
N GLN A 157 -9.30 2.73 -11.37
CA GLN A 157 -10.44 3.35 -12.05
C GLN A 157 -10.02 4.52 -12.94
N ARG A 158 -9.10 5.38 -12.46
CA ARG A 158 -8.57 6.49 -13.25
C ARG A 158 -7.73 6.01 -14.43
N ALA A 159 -6.94 4.95 -14.26
CA ALA A 159 -6.17 4.35 -15.35
C ALA A 159 -7.10 3.79 -16.43
N ALA A 160 -8.12 3.03 -16.03
CA ALA A 160 -9.12 2.49 -16.95
C ALA A 160 -9.90 3.60 -17.69
N GLN A 161 -10.27 4.69 -17.00
CA GLN A 161 -10.91 5.85 -17.63
C GLN A 161 -10.01 6.52 -18.67
N LYS A 162 -8.70 6.65 -18.39
CA LYS A 162 -7.74 7.20 -19.34
C LYS A 162 -7.59 6.32 -20.58
N GLU A 163 -7.51 5.00 -20.40
CA GLU A 163 -7.44 4.04 -21.51
C GLU A 163 -8.72 4.12 -22.37
N MET A 164 -9.90 4.13 -21.77
CA MET A 164 -11.18 4.30 -22.48
C MET A 164 -11.25 5.62 -23.26
N LEU A 165 -10.79 6.73 -22.68
CA LEU A 165 -10.74 8.02 -23.37
C LEU A 165 -9.73 8.01 -24.53
N ALA A 166 -8.60 7.33 -24.38
CA ALA A 166 -7.62 7.17 -25.44
C ALA A 166 -8.18 6.33 -26.60
N GLU A 167 -8.90 5.25 -26.30
CA GLU A 167 -9.60 4.42 -27.29
C GLU A 167 -10.69 5.22 -28.03
N GLN A 168 -11.52 5.97 -27.30
CA GLN A 168 -12.53 6.84 -27.93
C GLN A 168 -11.90 7.90 -28.84
N ARG A 169 -10.75 8.47 -28.45
CA ARG A 169 -10.00 9.40 -29.29
C ARG A 169 -9.49 8.72 -30.55
N LEU A 170 -8.91 7.52 -30.43
CA LEU A 170 -8.43 6.75 -31.58
C LEU A 170 -9.56 6.39 -32.55
N GLY A 171 -10.72 5.95 -32.03
CA GLY A 171 -11.89 5.68 -32.86
C GLY A 171 -12.36 6.91 -33.64
N ARG A 172 -12.46 8.07 -32.97
CA ARG A 172 -12.81 9.33 -33.65
C ARG A 172 -11.81 9.75 -34.72
N LEU A 173 -10.51 9.52 -34.48
CA LEU A 173 -9.47 9.80 -35.48
C LEU A 173 -9.61 8.87 -36.68
N GLN A 174 -9.91 7.58 -36.46
CA GLN A 174 -10.17 6.62 -37.54
C GLN A 174 -11.40 6.99 -38.37
N ASP A 175 -12.51 7.34 -37.72
CA ASP A 175 -13.72 7.82 -38.40
C ASP A 175 -13.43 9.08 -39.23
N ARG A 176 -12.63 9.99 -38.67
CA ARG A 176 -12.20 11.20 -39.37
C ARG A 176 -11.32 10.89 -40.58
N THR A 177 -10.42 9.91 -40.49
CA THR A 177 -9.62 9.48 -41.65
C THR A 177 -10.49 8.86 -42.73
N MET A 178 -11.43 7.96 -42.38
CA MET A 178 -12.32 7.32 -43.36
C MET A 178 -13.23 8.34 -44.05
N THR A 179 -13.77 9.30 -43.30
CA THR A 179 -14.61 10.36 -43.87
C THR A 179 -13.83 11.30 -44.78
N LEU A 180 -12.59 11.64 -44.43
CA LEU A 180 -11.72 12.45 -45.29
C LEU A 180 -11.31 11.70 -46.57
N GLU A 181 -11.04 10.39 -46.48
CA GLU A 181 -10.74 9.54 -47.64
C GLU A 181 -11.95 9.44 -48.57
N ALA A 182 -13.15 9.15 -48.03
CA ALA A 182 -14.39 9.12 -48.81
C ALA A 182 -14.71 10.48 -49.47
N GLN A 183 -14.45 11.59 -48.78
CA GLN A 183 -14.59 12.93 -49.36
C GLN A 183 -13.59 13.19 -50.48
N ALA A 184 -12.35 12.73 -50.35
CA ALA A 184 -11.32 12.87 -51.37
C ALA A 184 -11.69 12.07 -52.64
N GLU A 185 -12.23 10.87 -52.48
CA GLU A 185 -12.75 10.05 -53.58
C GLU A 185 -13.95 10.70 -54.26
N GLN A 186 -14.96 11.11 -53.48
CA GLN A 186 -16.19 11.71 -54.01
C GLN A 186 -15.94 13.03 -54.73
N LYS A 187 -14.96 13.82 -54.27
CA LYS A 187 -14.68 15.14 -54.84
C LYS A 187 -13.99 15.12 -56.18
N GLY A 188 -13.43 13.99 -56.65
CA GLY A 188 -13.17 13.64 -58.05
C GLY A 188 -12.49 14.62 -59.04
N LEU A 189 -12.45 15.93 -58.84
CA LEU A 189 -12.45 16.91 -59.93
C LEU A 189 -11.73 18.24 -59.63
N ASP A 190 -11.44 18.62 -58.38
CA ASP A 190 -10.65 19.84 -58.09
C ASP A 190 -9.30 19.51 -57.41
N ARG A 191 -8.20 19.79 -58.12
CA ARG A 191 -6.80 19.60 -57.65
C ARG A 191 -6.54 20.23 -56.28
N GLU A 192 -7.06 21.43 -56.05
CA GLU A 192 -6.88 22.17 -54.80
C GLU A 192 -7.60 21.50 -53.62
N SER A 193 -8.75 20.88 -53.87
CA SER A 193 -9.49 20.15 -52.84
C SER A 193 -8.75 18.89 -52.39
N ARG A 194 -8.09 18.18 -53.33
CA ARG A 194 -7.26 17.01 -53.05
C ARG A 194 -6.05 17.35 -52.19
N GLU A 195 -5.35 18.43 -52.52
CA GLU A 195 -4.16 18.84 -51.77
C GLU A 195 -4.51 19.24 -50.32
N ARG A 196 -5.66 19.89 -50.10
CA ARG A 196 -6.15 20.21 -48.74
C ARG A 196 -6.57 18.96 -47.96
N THR A 197 -7.21 17.99 -48.61
CA THR A 197 -7.58 16.72 -47.95
C THR A 197 -6.35 15.88 -47.64
N GLU A 198 -5.36 15.82 -48.53
CA GLU A 198 -4.09 15.12 -48.30
C GLU A 198 -3.31 15.74 -47.14
N LYS A 199 -3.19 17.08 -47.08
CA LYS A 199 -2.54 17.76 -45.94
C LYS A 199 -3.20 17.43 -44.59
N ARG A 200 -4.54 17.35 -44.56
CA ARG A 200 -5.30 16.97 -43.34
C ARG A 200 -5.13 15.49 -43.00
N LEU A 201 -5.09 14.61 -44.00
CA LEU A 201 -4.82 13.19 -43.78
C LEU A 201 -3.41 12.98 -43.23
N ASP A 202 -2.41 13.68 -43.76
CA ASP A 202 -1.05 13.63 -43.26
C ASP A 202 -0.93 14.16 -41.82
N GLU A 203 -1.64 15.25 -41.49
CA GLU A 203 -1.71 15.77 -40.13
C GLU A 203 -2.37 14.76 -39.18
N THR A 204 -3.48 14.14 -39.59
CA THR A 204 -4.17 13.12 -38.78
C THR A 204 -3.30 11.86 -38.60
N ARG A 205 -2.59 11.43 -39.63
CA ARG A 205 -1.62 10.31 -39.55
C ARG A 205 -0.47 10.63 -38.61
N LYS A 206 0.03 11.87 -38.62
CA LYS A 206 1.05 12.34 -37.66
C LYS A 206 0.52 12.32 -36.23
N GLU A 207 -0.69 12.79 -35.97
CA GLU A 207 -1.32 12.71 -34.64
C GLU A 207 -1.45 11.26 -34.16
N ILE A 208 -1.95 10.36 -35.01
CA ILE A 208 -2.04 8.92 -34.72
C ILE A 208 -0.64 8.34 -34.41
N ALA A 209 0.37 8.69 -35.19
CA ALA A 209 1.74 8.24 -34.98
C ALA A 209 2.33 8.72 -33.65
N VAL A 210 2.04 9.96 -33.24
CA VAL A 210 2.44 10.49 -31.93
C VAL A 210 1.76 9.72 -30.80
N ILE A 211 0.45 9.51 -30.88
CA ILE A 211 -0.31 8.73 -29.88
C ILE A 211 0.23 7.30 -29.77
N MET A 212 0.51 6.64 -30.90
CA MET A 212 1.10 5.31 -30.91
C MET A 212 2.53 5.30 -30.36
N ALA A 213 3.33 6.32 -30.64
CA ALA A 213 4.68 6.43 -30.12
C ALA A 213 4.69 6.60 -28.60
N ASP A 214 3.79 7.42 -28.05
CA ASP A 214 3.63 7.59 -26.60
C ASP A 214 3.11 6.30 -25.95
N SER A 215 2.12 5.64 -26.55
CA SER A 215 1.66 4.32 -26.08
C SER A 215 2.78 3.27 -26.08
N ARG A 216 3.63 3.25 -27.13
CA ARG A 216 4.82 2.37 -27.18
C ARG A 216 5.86 2.73 -26.13
N ARG A 217 6.10 4.01 -25.85
CA ARG A 217 7.00 4.45 -24.78
C ARG A 217 6.50 4.01 -23.42
N ASP A 218 5.20 4.13 -23.18
CA ASP A 218 4.57 3.70 -21.93
C ASP A 218 4.67 2.18 -21.78
N ALA A 219 4.32 1.42 -22.82
CA ALA A 219 4.48 -0.03 -22.85
C ALA A 219 5.93 -0.48 -22.67
N ALA A 220 6.89 0.20 -23.29
CA ALA A 220 8.31 -0.08 -23.13
C ALA A 220 8.80 0.21 -21.71
N SER A 221 8.33 1.29 -21.07
CA SER A 221 8.67 1.53 -19.66
C SER A 221 8.06 0.50 -18.72
N ILE A 222 6.86 0.02 -19.01
CA ILE A 222 6.25 -1.08 -18.23
C ILE A 222 7.06 -2.36 -18.40
N ALA A 223 7.47 -2.67 -19.63
CA ALA A 223 8.31 -3.84 -19.90
C ALA A 223 9.68 -3.74 -19.20
N ALA A 224 10.31 -2.57 -19.24
CA ALA A 224 11.57 -2.31 -18.54
C ALA A 224 11.40 -2.37 -17.01
N GLY A 225 10.31 -1.82 -16.48
CA GLY A 225 9.96 -1.91 -15.06
C GLY A 225 9.84 -3.35 -14.57
N ARG A 226 9.14 -4.20 -15.35
CA ARG A 226 9.01 -5.65 -15.07
C ARG A 226 10.34 -6.40 -15.18
N ALA A 227 11.20 -6.03 -16.12
CA ALA A 227 12.52 -6.64 -16.24
C ALA A 227 13.40 -6.32 -15.01
N ASN A 228 13.39 -5.05 -14.58
CA ASN A 228 14.13 -4.61 -13.40
C ASN A 228 13.58 -5.24 -12.11
N SER A 229 12.25 -5.35 -11.95
CA SER A 229 11.66 -5.99 -10.77
C SER A 229 12.04 -7.48 -10.69
N LYS A 230 12.04 -8.20 -11.81
CA LYS A 230 12.50 -9.60 -11.86
C LYS A 230 13.97 -9.74 -11.55
N GLN A 231 14.82 -8.80 -12.00
CA GLN A 231 16.24 -8.82 -11.65
C GLN A 231 16.46 -8.60 -10.15
N GLN A 232 15.68 -7.72 -9.52
CA GLN A 232 15.68 -7.53 -8.07
C GLN A 232 15.25 -8.81 -7.34
N GLU A 233 14.16 -9.44 -7.77
CA GLU A 233 13.67 -10.71 -7.20
C GLU A 233 14.73 -11.83 -7.31
N ILE A 234 15.39 -11.97 -8.45
CA ILE A 234 16.48 -12.93 -8.64
C ILE A 234 17.65 -12.61 -7.69
N ALA A 235 18.00 -11.34 -7.53
CA ALA A 235 19.07 -10.92 -6.63
C ALA A 235 18.75 -11.24 -5.16
N ASP A 236 17.52 -10.97 -4.73
CA ASP A 236 17.05 -11.26 -3.37
C ASP A 236 17.02 -12.78 -3.09
N LEU A 237 16.56 -13.58 -4.05
CA LEU A 237 16.57 -15.05 -3.96
C LEU A 237 18.02 -15.58 -3.89
N MET A 238 18.94 -15.06 -4.69
CA MET A 238 20.36 -15.43 -4.60
C MET A 238 20.98 -15.03 -3.25
N ALA A 239 20.62 -13.87 -2.69
CA ALA A 239 21.07 -13.44 -1.37
C ALA A 239 20.61 -14.38 -0.25
N SER A 240 19.50 -15.10 -0.45
CA SER A 240 19.02 -16.14 0.47
C SER A 240 19.76 -17.49 0.34
N GLY A 241 20.80 -17.58 -0.49
CA GLY A 241 21.60 -18.80 -0.72
C GLY A 241 21.05 -19.70 -1.82
N MET A 242 20.07 -19.25 -2.59
CA MET A 242 19.47 -20.00 -3.69
C MET A 242 20.37 -19.96 -4.94
N SER A 243 20.41 -21.05 -5.70
CA SER A 243 21.16 -21.09 -6.96
C SER A 243 20.56 -20.09 -7.96
N ARG A 244 21.39 -19.53 -8.85
CA ARG A 244 20.91 -18.57 -9.87
C ARG A 244 19.87 -19.18 -10.81
N GLU A 245 20.01 -20.46 -11.15
CA GLU A 245 19.04 -21.18 -12.01
C GLU A 245 17.70 -21.34 -11.30
N ASP A 246 17.71 -21.67 -10.01
CA ASP A 246 16.48 -21.80 -9.21
C ASP A 246 15.80 -20.46 -8.99
N ALA A 247 16.59 -19.42 -8.66
CA ALA A 247 16.09 -18.05 -8.51
C ALA A 247 15.45 -17.54 -9.81
N GLN A 248 16.06 -17.81 -10.97
CA GLN A 248 15.47 -17.51 -12.27
C GLN A 248 14.22 -18.34 -12.51
N GLY A 249 14.25 -19.64 -12.19
CA GLY A 249 13.09 -20.51 -12.34
C GLY A 249 11.88 -19.99 -11.58
N ILE A 250 12.07 -19.50 -10.36
CA ILE A 250 11.01 -18.92 -9.53
C ILE A 250 10.54 -17.57 -10.09
N ALA A 251 11.46 -16.63 -10.36
CA ALA A 251 11.11 -15.28 -10.83
C ALA A 251 10.41 -15.25 -12.22
N TYR A 252 10.65 -16.28 -13.04
CA TYR A 252 9.95 -16.46 -14.32
C TYR A 252 8.74 -17.40 -14.24
N GLY A 253 8.42 -17.95 -13.06
CA GLY A 253 7.29 -18.85 -12.85
C GLY A 253 7.42 -20.19 -13.56
N THR A 254 8.64 -20.65 -13.82
CA THR A 254 8.90 -21.99 -14.37
C THR A 254 9.22 -23.02 -13.29
N ARG A 255 9.61 -22.61 -12.07
CA ARG A 255 9.82 -23.50 -10.93
C ARG A 255 9.12 -22.97 -9.69
N ARG A 256 8.72 -23.87 -8.79
CA ARG A 256 8.22 -23.52 -7.45
C ARG A 256 8.91 -24.37 -6.39
N VAL A 257 9.08 -23.79 -5.19
CA VAL A 257 9.49 -24.53 -4.00
C VAL A 257 8.28 -25.31 -3.49
N VAL A 258 8.40 -26.63 -3.39
CA VAL A 258 7.42 -27.51 -2.76
C VAL A 258 8.10 -28.17 -1.56
N THR A 259 7.47 -28.09 -0.39
CA THR A 259 7.92 -28.82 0.78
C THR A 259 7.52 -30.29 0.63
N ASP A 260 8.50 -31.19 0.68
CA ASP A 260 8.25 -32.63 0.67
C ASP A 260 7.43 -33.01 1.92
N PRO A 261 6.26 -33.63 1.77
CA PRO A 261 5.38 -33.94 2.89
C PRO A 261 5.96 -35.00 3.85
N VAL A 262 6.94 -35.79 3.40
CA VAL A 262 7.55 -36.86 4.20
C VAL A 262 8.73 -36.34 4.99
N THR A 263 9.60 -35.55 4.35
CA THR A 263 10.86 -35.10 4.97
C THR A 263 10.79 -33.69 5.52
N GLY A 264 9.80 -32.89 5.11
CA GLY A 264 9.73 -31.46 5.41
C GLY A 264 10.81 -30.64 4.70
N ALA A 265 11.65 -31.25 3.86
CA ALA A 265 12.70 -30.56 3.14
C ALA A 265 12.11 -29.79 1.95
N PRO A 266 12.55 -28.54 1.69
CA PRO A 266 12.17 -27.82 0.48
C PRO A 266 12.79 -28.51 -0.74
N ARG A 267 11.97 -28.77 -1.76
CA ARG A 267 12.38 -29.28 -3.07
C ARG A 267 11.94 -28.31 -4.16
N MET A 268 12.73 -28.19 -5.21
CA MET A 268 12.35 -27.42 -6.40
C MET A 268 11.62 -28.35 -7.36
N VAL A 269 10.46 -27.92 -7.85
CA VAL A 269 9.70 -28.66 -8.86
C VAL A 269 9.50 -27.75 -10.06
N ASP A 270 9.84 -28.25 -11.25
CA ASP A 270 9.54 -27.55 -12.49
C ASP A 270 8.02 -27.60 -12.74
N ILE A 271 7.41 -26.43 -12.89
CA ILE A 271 5.96 -26.28 -13.03
C ILE A 271 5.49 -26.86 -14.37
N ARG A 272 6.33 -26.85 -15.41
CA ARG A 272 5.97 -27.32 -16.75
C ARG A 272 6.05 -28.83 -16.88
N THR A 273 7.09 -29.44 -16.33
CA THR A 273 7.33 -30.88 -16.48
C THR A 273 6.78 -31.67 -15.30
N GLY A 274 6.55 -31.03 -14.15
CA GLY A 274 6.20 -31.70 -12.89
C GLY A 274 7.32 -32.62 -12.38
N GLN A 275 8.52 -32.52 -12.96
CA GLN A 275 9.68 -33.31 -12.56
C GLN A 275 10.47 -32.56 -11.50
N GLU A 276 11.03 -33.35 -10.57
CA GLU A 276 12.03 -32.94 -9.59
C GLU A 276 13.42 -32.80 -10.24
#